data_AF-A0A5J6L694-F1
#
_entry.id   AF-A0A5J6L694-F1
#
_cell.length_a   1.000
_cell.length_b   1.000
_cell.length_c   1.000
_cell.angle_alpha   90.00
_cell.angle_beta   90.00
_cell.angle_gamma   90.00
#
_symmetry.space_group_name_H-M   'P 1'
#
loop_
_entity.id
_entity.type
_entity.pdbx_description
1 polymer ?
#
loop_
_entity_poly.entity_id
_entity_poly.type
_entity_poly.pdbx_seq_one_letter_code
_entity_poly.pdbx_strand_id
1 'polypeptide(L)'
;MLDVAGAADAPDGVIGVVREAIARDLLSNVDSLAAGLETAGWVRSTEAGLWRLKAHPEWVVVSSGHAPNVSIFVNGSDEAVLGTAERVRDELDAGAARTLERSAVDPDWTMWSGGSVVVSLNATTARRRGDVMVSAVMQLAIERSDAPSEGLAPDPELARRIARAGSPLQRWYLAAERELPSDVVSLLNSDEDPDVSAAMEVRVAAPAERLE
;
A
#
# COMPACT_ATOMS: atom_id res chain seq x y z
N MET A 1 14.22 -24.34 9.12
CA MET A 1 13.00 -24.39 9.94
C MET A 1 12.98 -23.08 10.72
N LEU A 2 12.43 -22.02 10.11
CA LEU A 2 12.25 -20.73 10.78
C LEU A 2 10.88 -20.79 11.44
N ASP A 3 10.91 -20.80 12.77
CA ASP A 3 9.75 -20.75 13.64
C ASP A 3 9.09 -19.38 13.46
N VAL A 4 7.85 -19.35 12.97
CA VAL A 4 7.12 -18.12 12.69
C VAL A 4 6.33 -17.75 13.94
N ALA A 5 6.75 -16.65 14.57
CA ALA A 5 6.03 -15.79 15.51
C ALA A 5 4.77 -16.38 16.17
N GLY A 6 4.91 -16.76 17.44
CA GLY A 6 3.76 -16.93 18.33
C GLY A 6 3.05 -15.60 18.61
N ALA A 7 1.72 -15.65 18.67
CA ALA A 7 0.82 -14.80 19.46
C ALA A 7 1.20 -13.31 19.62
N ALA A 8 1.48 -12.61 18.53
CA ALA A 8 1.55 -11.15 18.54
C ALA A 8 0.27 -10.56 17.94
N ASP A 9 -0.25 -9.51 18.57
CA ASP A 9 -1.27 -8.62 18.00
C ASP A 9 -0.82 -8.10 16.62
N ALA A 10 -1.75 -7.53 15.84
CA ALA A 10 -1.33 -6.80 14.64
C ALA A 10 -0.32 -5.72 15.05
N PRO A 11 0.79 -5.53 14.31
CA PRO A 11 1.75 -4.50 14.66
C PRO A 11 1.05 -3.14 14.79
N ASP A 12 1.38 -2.35 15.83
CA ASP A 12 0.78 -1.03 16.07
C ASP A 12 0.80 -0.14 14.82
N GLY A 13 1.84 -0.28 13.98
CA GLY A 13 1.97 0.46 12.72
C GLY A 13 0.91 0.12 11.66
N VAL A 14 0.30 -1.07 11.70
CA VAL A 14 -0.81 -1.46 10.80
C VAL A 14 -2.10 -0.76 11.23
N ILE A 15 -2.46 -0.87 12.52
CA ILE A 15 -3.65 -0.21 13.08
C ILE A 15 -3.52 1.31 13.05
N GLY A 16 -2.30 1.82 13.28
CA GLY A 16 -1.98 3.24 13.19
C GLY A 16 -2.34 3.84 11.82
N VAL A 17 -2.03 3.15 10.73
CA VAL A 17 -2.37 3.61 9.37
C VAL A 17 -3.88 3.68 9.16
N VAL A 18 -4.63 2.67 9.62
CA VAL A 18 -6.11 2.69 9.53
C VAL A 18 -6.68 3.87 10.33
N ARG A 19 -6.14 4.12 11.52
CA ARG A 19 -6.55 5.23 12.38
C ARG A 19 -6.32 6.59 11.74
N GLU A 20 -5.15 6.80 11.13
CA GLU A 20 -4.81 8.05 10.42
C GLU A 20 -5.67 8.24 9.16
N ALA A 21 -6.01 7.15 8.47
CA ALA A 21 -6.90 7.20 7.31
C ALA A 21 -8.32 7.65 7.69
N ILE A 22 -8.87 7.12 8.78
CA ILE A 22 -10.20 7.50 9.28
C ILE A 22 -10.23 8.95 9.76
N ALA A 23 -9.11 9.47 10.29
CA ALA A 23 -8.98 10.86 10.74
C ALA A 23 -9.00 11.91 9.60
N ARG A 24 -9.03 11.46 8.33
CA ARG A 24 -9.14 12.23 7.07
C ARG A 24 -7.90 12.92 6.53
N ASP A 25 -6.73 12.77 7.15
CA ASP A 25 -5.51 13.39 6.63
C ASP A 25 -4.70 12.46 5.74
N LEU A 26 -4.62 11.16 6.06
CA LEU A 26 -3.71 10.24 5.36
C LEU A 26 -3.90 10.23 3.83
N LEU A 27 -5.13 10.05 3.34
CA LEU A 27 -5.40 9.90 1.90
C LEU A 27 -5.74 11.22 1.19
N SER A 28 -5.50 12.37 1.84
CA SER A 28 -5.82 13.68 1.27
C SER A 28 -4.89 14.08 0.12
N ASN A 29 -3.59 13.80 0.27
CA ASN A 29 -2.54 14.04 -0.72
C ASN A 29 -1.29 13.21 -0.37
N VAL A 30 -0.31 13.22 -1.27
CA VAL A 30 0.94 12.46 -1.14
C VAL A 30 1.75 12.83 0.11
N ASP A 31 1.81 14.13 0.47
CA ASP A 31 2.58 14.60 1.62
C ASP A 31 1.95 14.13 2.94
N SER A 32 0.62 14.24 3.06
CA SER A 32 -0.11 13.71 4.23
C SER A 32 -0.03 12.18 4.32
N LEU A 33 -0.06 11.49 3.19
CA LEU A 33 0.11 10.03 3.12
C LEU A 33 1.47 9.61 3.66
N ALA A 34 2.54 10.22 3.16
CA ALA A 34 3.89 9.93 3.61
C ALA A 34 4.06 10.26 5.11
N ALA A 35 3.61 11.42 5.56
CA ALA A 35 3.71 11.82 6.96
C ALA A 35 2.97 10.85 7.91
N GLY A 36 1.79 10.38 7.51
CA GLY A 36 1.03 9.41 8.30
C GLY A 36 1.69 8.03 8.34
N LEU A 37 2.24 7.57 7.22
CA LEU A 37 3.02 6.32 7.16
C LEU A 37 4.28 6.42 8.04
N GLU A 38 5.04 7.51 7.95
CA GLU A 38 6.24 7.74 8.78
C GLU A 38 5.89 7.80 10.27
N THR A 39 4.80 8.47 10.62
CA THR A 39 4.29 8.53 12.00
C THR A 39 3.92 7.15 12.55
N ALA A 40 3.37 6.28 11.68
CA ALA A 40 3.05 4.89 12.02
C ALA A 40 4.27 3.94 11.96
N GLY A 41 5.49 4.47 11.77
CA GLY A 41 6.74 3.70 11.82
C GLY A 41 7.13 3.02 10.50
N TRP A 42 6.48 3.39 9.40
CA TRP A 42 6.83 2.92 8.06
C TRP A 42 7.98 3.75 7.49
N VAL A 43 8.84 3.10 6.71
CA VAL A 43 10.00 3.72 6.07
C VAL A 43 9.91 3.46 4.57
N ARG A 44 10.19 4.48 3.76
CA ARG A 44 10.26 4.35 2.30
C ARG A 44 11.28 3.29 1.89
N SER A 45 10.89 2.46 0.94
CA SER A 45 11.83 1.60 0.21
C SER A 45 12.43 2.37 -0.97
N THR A 46 13.44 1.78 -1.61
CA THR A 46 13.98 2.32 -2.87
C THR A 46 12.95 2.24 -3.99
N GLU A 47 12.12 1.19 -4.01
CA GLU A 47 10.99 1.08 -4.94
C GLU A 47 9.92 2.13 -4.60
N ALA A 48 9.54 2.93 -5.60
CA ALA A 48 8.53 3.96 -5.45
C ALA A 48 7.16 3.40 -5.03
N GLY A 49 6.50 4.09 -4.11
CA GLY A 49 5.21 3.65 -3.54
C GLY A 49 5.30 2.47 -2.56
N LEU A 50 6.49 1.89 -2.37
CA LEU A 50 6.71 0.78 -1.45
C LEU A 50 7.27 1.26 -0.10
N TRP A 51 6.68 0.79 0.99
CA TRP A 51 7.14 1.07 2.35
C TRP A 51 7.26 -0.20 3.17
N ARG A 52 8.13 -0.18 4.19
CA ARG A 52 8.31 -1.30 5.12
C ARG A 52 8.15 -0.83 6.54
N LEU A 53 7.51 -1.65 7.37
CA LEU A 53 7.37 -1.35 8.79
C LEU A 53 8.71 -1.59 9.48
N LYS A 54 9.29 -0.56 10.10
CA LYS A 54 10.66 -0.62 10.64
C LYS A 54 10.87 -1.74 11.67
N ALA A 55 9.88 -1.95 12.54
CA ALA A 55 9.92 -2.99 13.57
C ALA A 55 9.64 -4.39 13.01
N HIS A 56 8.97 -4.48 11.85
CA HIS A 56 8.45 -5.71 11.26
C HIS A 56 8.60 -5.67 9.72
N PRO A 57 9.83 -5.82 9.18
CA PRO A 57 10.11 -5.60 7.76
C PRO A 57 9.39 -6.54 6.78
N GLU A 58 8.82 -7.65 7.29
CA GLU A 58 7.95 -8.57 6.56
C GLU A 58 6.61 -7.93 6.16
N TRP A 59 6.20 -6.87 6.86
CA TRP A 59 5.03 -6.07 6.51
C TRP A 59 5.39 -4.98 5.53
N VAL A 60 4.55 -4.86 4.51
CA VAL A 60 4.78 -3.96 3.37
C VAL A 60 3.54 -3.12 3.13
N VAL A 61 3.73 -1.84 2.84
CA VAL A 61 2.70 -1.00 2.23
C VAL A 61 3.05 -0.78 0.77
N VAL A 62 2.06 -0.96 -0.09
CA VAL A 62 2.04 -0.42 -1.45
C VAL A 62 1.03 0.73 -1.46
N SER A 63 1.45 1.90 -1.90
CA SER A 63 0.59 3.08 -1.96
C SER A 63 0.72 3.81 -3.30
N SER A 64 -0.38 4.44 -3.72
CA SER A 64 -0.44 5.29 -4.91
C SER A 64 -0.47 6.77 -4.54
N GLY A 65 0.11 7.62 -5.39
CA GLY A 65 0.04 9.07 -5.24
C GLY A 65 -1.14 9.72 -5.96
N HIS A 66 -1.63 9.10 -7.04
CA HIS A 66 -2.79 9.58 -7.81
C HIS A 66 -4.04 8.80 -7.40
N ALA A 67 -5.01 9.51 -6.81
CA ALA A 67 -5.98 8.95 -5.84
C ALA A 67 -5.31 8.16 -4.71
N PRO A 68 -4.77 8.87 -3.69
CA PRO A 68 -4.07 8.24 -2.59
C PRO A 68 -4.85 7.07 -1.98
N ASN A 69 -4.21 5.92 -1.97
CA ASN A 69 -4.70 4.69 -1.36
C ASN A 69 -3.51 3.93 -0.76
N VAL A 70 -3.82 3.01 0.14
CA VAL A 70 -2.83 2.18 0.83
C VAL A 70 -3.31 0.73 0.81
N SER A 71 -2.43 -0.19 0.43
CA SER A 71 -2.60 -1.61 0.64
C SER A 71 -1.47 -2.15 1.50
N ILE A 72 -1.81 -2.75 2.62
CA ILE A 72 -0.87 -3.37 3.56
C ILE A 72 -0.85 -4.88 3.32
N PHE A 73 0.34 -5.44 3.18
CA PHE A 73 0.56 -6.86 2.89
C PHE A 73 1.45 -7.54 3.92
N VAL A 74 1.15 -8.81 4.18
CA VAL A 74 2.07 -9.75 4.83
C VAL A 74 1.89 -11.13 4.20
N ASN A 75 3.01 -11.85 4.01
CA ASN A 75 3.03 -13.19 3.43
C ASN A 75 3.53 -14.20 4.46
N GLY A 76 3.09 -15.46 4.35
CA GLY A 76 3.50 -16.51 5.29
C GLY A 76 2.96 -17.89 4.94
N SER A 77 2.92 -18.77 5.93
CA SER A 77 2.12 -19.99 5.85
C SER A 77 0.62 -19.66 5.90
N ASP A 78 -0.22 -20.57 5.40
CA ASP A 78 -1.67 -20.43 5.46
C ASP A 78 -2.17 -20.12 6.87
N GLU A 79 -1.69 -20.87 7.88
CA GLU A 79 -2.06 -20.69 9.28
C GLU A 79 -1.66 -19.31 9.82
N ALA A 80 -0.44 -18.86 9.52
CA ALA A 80 0.04 -17.56 9.97
C ALA A 80 -0.76 -16.41 9.34
N VAL A 81 -1.06 -16.50 8.05
CA VAL A 81 -1.81 -15.48 7.29
C VAL A 81 -3.27 -15.41 7.76
N LEU A 82 -3.95 -16.55 7.85
CA LEU A 82 -5.34 -16.61 8.31
C LEU A 82 -5.47 -16.11 9.75
N GLY A 83 -4.61 -16.58 10.66
CA GLY A 83 -4.61 -16.12 12.05
C GLY A 83 -4.27 -14.64 12.19
N THR A 84 -3.48 -14.08 11.28
CA THR A 84 -3.16 -12.64 11.27
C THR A 84 -4.34 -11.81 10.79
N ALA A 85 -5.01 -12.27 9.73
CA ALA A 85 -6.22 -11.61 9.23
C ALA A 85 -7.34 -11.63 10.29
N GLU A 86 -7.53 -12.74 11.01
CA GLU A 86 -8.48 -12.82 12.12
C GLU A 86 -8.16 -11.80 13.22
N ARG A 87 -6.89 -11.70 13.64
CA ARG A 87 -6.47 -10.71 14.65
C ARG A 87 -6.70 -9.27 14.21
N VAL A 88 -6.29 -8.90 12.99
CA VAL A 88 -6.54 -7.56 12.44
C VAL A 88 -8.05 -7.27 12.41
N ARG A 89 -8.86 -8.23 11.97
CA ARG A 89 -10.32 -8.10 11.96
C ARG A 89 -10.88 -7.85 13.36
N ASP A 90 -10.48 -8.66 14.35
CA ASP A 90 -10.96 -8.55 15.72
C ASP A 90 -10.57 -7.21 16.36
N GLU A 91 -9.35 -6.71 16.10
CA GLU A 91 -8.90 -5.40 16.57
C GLU A 91 -9.70 -4.24 15.94
N LEU A 92 -10.00 -4.32 14.64
CA LEU A 92 -10.83 -3.33 13.96
C LEU A 92 -12.28 -3.36 14.46
N ASP A 93 -12.86 -4.55 14.64
CA ASP A 93 -14.21 -4.72 15.19
C ASP A 93 -14.29 -4.27 16.67
N ALA A 94 -13.19 -4.40 17.43
CA ALA A 94 -13.05 -3.85 18.79
C ALA A 94 -12.85 -2.32 18.83
N GLY A 95 -12.67 -1.67 17.67
CA GLY A 95 -12.52 -0.22 17.55
C GLY A 95 -11.11 0.31 17.80
N ALA A 96 -10.07 -0.52 17.70
CA ALA A 96 -8.67 -0.11 17.91
C ALA A 96 -8.22 1.03 16.96
N ALA A 97 -8.83 1.11 15.78
CA ALA A 97 -8.59 2.14 14.77
C ALA A 97 -9.62 3.29 14.79
N ARG A 98 -10.51 3.37 15.81
CA ARG A 98 -11.79 4.13 15.87
C ARG A 98 -12.98 3.31 15.37
N THR A 99 -14.19 3.85 15.58
CA THR A 99 -15.45 3.23 15.16
C THR A 99 -15.50 3.09 13.64
N LEU A 100 -15.65 1.84 13.22
CA LEU A 100 -15.83 1.42 11.84
C LEU A 100 -17.18 0.71 11.72
N GLU A 101 -17.92 1.00 10.65
CA GLU A 101 -19.17 0.31 10.36
C GLU A 101 -18.91 -0.83 9.40
N ARG A 102 -19.21 -2.07 9.82
CA ARG A 102 -19.00 -3.25 8.98
C ARG A 102 -20.01 -3.26 7.83
N SER A 103 -19.53 -3.50 6.61
CA SER A 103 -20.35 -3.74 5.42
C SER A 103 -20.22 -5.20 4.96
N ALA A 104 -21.32 -5.79 4.51
CA ALA A 104 -21.42 -7.23 4.23
C ALA A 104 -21.50 -7.53 2.73
N VAL A 105 -20.63 -6.94 1.91
CA VAL A 105 -20.83 -6.91 0.45
C VAL A 105 -20.04 -8.02 -0.29
N ASP A 106 -19.14 -8.76 0.36
CA ASP A 106 -18.32 -9.77 -0.33
C ASP A 106 -17.95 -10.95 0.62
N PRO A 107 -18.05 -12.23 0.20
CA PRO A 107 -17.67 -13.37 1.04
C PRO A 107 -16.16 -13.55 1.24
N ASP A 108 -15.35 -13.06 0.30
CA ASP A 108 -13.88 -13.16 0.34
C ASP A 108 -13.26 -11.95 1.07
N TRP A 109 -14.00 -10.86 1.22
CA TRP A 109 -13.53 -9.64 1.87
C TRP A 109 -14.33 -9.30 3.12
N THR A 110 -13.64 -9.01 4.21
CA THR A 110 -14.25 -8.27 5.33
C THR A 110 -14.11 -6.78 5.05
N MET A 111 -15.21 -6.04 5.07
CA MET A 111 -15.21 -4.61 4.74
C MET A 111 -15.77 -3.76 5.87
N TRP A 112 -15.20 -2.57 6.00
CA TRP A 112 -15.66 -1.54 6.91
C TRP A 112 -15.67 -0.17 6.21
N SER A 113 -16.52 0.72 6.70
CA SER A 113 -16.52 2.13 6.35
C SER A 113 -16.31 3.00 7.58
N GLY A 114 -15.50 4.05 7.43
CA GLY A 114 -15.30 5.05 8.48
C GLY A 114 -14.82 6.37 7.90
N GLY A 115 -15.42 7.48 8.33
CA GLY A 115 -15.04 8.81 7.87
C GLY A 115 -15.29 9.02 6.37
N SER A 116 -14.24 8.99 5.56
CA SER A 116 -14.30 9.07 4.09
C SER A 116 -13.50 7.95 3.42
N VAL A 117 -13.28 6.85 4.14
CA VAL A 117 -12.51 5.71 3.65
C VAL A 117 -13.31 4.42 3.76
N VAL A 118 -12.98 3.50 2.87
CA VAL A 118 -13.36 2.09 2.92
C VAL A 118 -12.12 1.30 3.28
N VAL A 119 -12.25 0.41 4.26
CA VAL A 119 -11.20 -0.53 4.68
C VAL A 119 -11.66 -1.93 4.29
N SER A 120 -10.82 -2.68 3.58
CA SER A 120 -11.14 -4.03 3.13
C SER A 120 -9.99 -4.98 3.47
N LEU A 121 -10.33 -6.15 4.00
CA LEU A 121 -9.38 -7.17 4.43
C LEU A 121 -9.68 -8.49 3.73
N ASN A 122 -8.67 -9.03 3.06
CA ASN A 122 -8.69 -10.37 2.48
C ASN A 122 -7.49 -11.18 2.98
N ALA A 123 -7.70 -12.49 3.08
CA ALA A 123 -6.64 -13.47 3.27
C ALA A 123 -6.78 -14.56 2.22
N THR A 124 -5.73 -14.76 1.44
CA THR A 124 -5.67 -15.79 0.40
C THR A 124 -4.62 -16.82 0.79
N THR A 125 -4.99 -18.10 0.78
CA THR A 125 -4.08 -19.21 1.07
C THR A 125 -3.12 -19.51 -0.08
N ALA A 126 -2.04 -20.21 0.22
CA ALA A 126 -1.05 -20.60 -0.75
C ALA A 126 -1.69 -21.46 -1.85
N ARG A 127 -1.31 -21.18 -3.11
CA ARG A 127 -1.83 -21.91 -4.27
C ARG A 127 -0.75 -22.14 -5.30
N ARG A 128 -0.79 -23.31 -5.94
CA ARG A 128 0.08 -23.64 -7.06
C ARG A 128 -0.49 -23.05 -8.36
N ARG A 129 0.34 -22.30 -9.11
CA ARG A 129 0.03 -21.78 -10.45
C ARG A 129 1.09 -22.32 -11.42
N GLY A 130 0.73 -23.37 -12.16
CA GLY A 130 1.71 -24.13 -12.96
C GLY A 130 2.80 -24.72 -12.06
N ASP A 131 4.05 -24.42 -12.35
CA ASP A 131 5.21 -24.87 -11.56
C ASP A 131 5.58 -23.94 -10.41
N VAL A 132 4.90 -22.79 -10.28
CA VAL A 132 5.17 -21.79 -9.25
C VAL A 132 4.22 -21.95 -8.07
N MET A 133 4.75 -21.96 -6.85
CA MET A 133 3.94 -21.83 -5.64
C MET A 133 3.79 -20.34 -5.32
N VAL A 134 2.55 -19.87 -5.26
CA VAL A 134 2.21 -18.54 -4.74
C VAL A 134 1.93 -18.70 -3.25
N SER A 135 2.70 -18.01 -2.41
CA SER A 135 2.54 -18.04 -0.95
C SER A 135 1.19 -17.46 -0.51
N ALA A 136 0.76 -17.82 0.70
CA ALA A 136 -0.39 -17.18 1.32
C ALA A 136 -0.09 -15.69 1.58
N VAL A 137 -1.12 -14.86 1.46
CA VAL A 137 -1.05 -13.41 1.59
C VAL A 137 -2.27 -12.87 2.33
N MET A 138 -2.05 -11.94 3.24
CA MET A 138 -3.10 -11.05 3.75
C MET A 138 -2.95 -9.69 3.06
N GLN A 139 -4.06 -9.11 2.63
CA GLN A 139 -4.15 -7.74 2.14
C GLN A 139 -5.17 -6.96 2.98
N LEU A 140 -4.74 -5.82 3.52
CA LEU A 140 -5.60 -4.81 4.13
C LEU A 140 -5.53 -3.55 3.24
N ALA A 141 -6.56 -3.30 2.45
CA ALA A 141 -6.66 -2.11 1.61
C ALA A 141 -7.46 -1.00 2.29
N ILE A 142 -7.04 0.23 2.05
CA ILE A 142 -7.62 1.45 2.59
C ILE A 142 -7.74 2.43 1.42
N GLU A 143 -8.98 2.71 1.04
CA GLU A 143 -9.31 3.47 -0.15
C GLU A 143 -10.22 4.64 0.20
N ARG A 144 -10.15 5.71 -0.57
CA ARG A 144 -11.10 6.81 -0.43
C ARG A 144 -12.46 6.36 -0.95
N SER A 145 -13.53 6.68 -0.21
CA SER A 145 -14.90 6.33 -0.60
C SER A 145 -15.40 7.08 -1.85
N ASP A 146 -14.72 8.15 -2.25
CA ASP A 146 -15.04 8.98 -3.42
C ASP A 146 -14.17 8.69 -4.65
N ALA A 147 -13.22 7.76 -4.53
CA ALA A 147 -12.39 7.30 -5.63
C ALA A 147 -12.87 5.91 -6.10
N PRO A 148 -12.80 5.61 -7.40
CA PRO A 148 -13.03 4.26 -7.88
C PRO A 148 -11.91 3.32 -7.40
N SER A 149 -12.23 2.06 -7.16
CA SER A 149 -11.27 1.04 -6.68
C SER A 149 -10.17 0.73 -7.70
N GLU A 150 -10.44 0.94 -9.00
CA GLU A 150 -9.42 0.85 -10.07
C GLU A 150 -8.46 2.05 -10.11
N GLY A 151 -8.67 3.05 -9.26
CA GLY A 151 -7.93 4.30 -9.25
C GLY A 151 -8.41 5.31 -10.29
N LEU A 152 -7.88 6.53 -10.22
CA LEU A 152 -8.21 7.55 -11.21
C LEU A 152 -7.50 7.26 -12.53
N ALA A 153 -8.15 7.64 -13.64
CA ALA A 153 -7.53 7.58 -14.95
C ALA A 153 -6.18 8.34 -14.96
N PRO A 154 -5.17 7.84 -15.69
CA PRO A 154 -3.90 8.55 -15.84
C PRO A 154 -4.10 9.98 -16.33
N ASP A 155 -3.37 10.92 -15.74
CA ASP A 155 -3.34 12.33 -16.15
C ASP A 155 -1.92 12.70 -16.63
N PRO A 156 -1.65 12.59 -17.95
CA PRO A 156 -0.34 12.93 -18.53
C PRO A 156 0.08 14.39 -18.32
N GLU A 157 -0.86 15.32 -18.16
CA GLU A 157 -0.53 16.72 -17.92
C GLU A 157 -0.11 16.94 -16.47
N LEU A 158 -0.83 16.34 -15.53
CA LEU A 158 -0.43 16.33 -14.12
C LEU A 158 0.94 15.67 -13.94
N ALA A 159 1.18 14.53 -14.58
CA ALA A 159 2.46 13.85 -14.56
C ALA A 159 3.60 14.78 -15.02
N ARG A 160 3.41 15.53 -16.11
CA ARG A 160 4.39 16.53 -16.58
C ARG A 160 4.58 17.69 -15.61
N ARG A 161 3.51 18.17 -14.97
CA ARG A 161 3.61 19.23 -13.96
C ARG A 161 4.43 18.76 -12.75
N ILE A 162 4.13 17.56 -12.24
CA ILE A 162 4.84 16.96 -11.10
C ILE A 162 6.31 16.71 -11.47
N ALA A 163 6.60 16.12 -12.62
CA ALA A 163 7.97 15.86 -13.06
C ALA A 163 8.83 17.13 -13.15
N ARG A 164 8.24 18.28 -13.49
CA ARG A 164 8.96 19.55 -13.65
C ARG A 164 9.07 20.37 -12.37
N ALA A 165 8.05 20.32 -11.51
CA ALA A 165 7.91 21.28 -10.41
C ALA A 165 7.37 20.67 -9.11
N GLY A 166 7.04 19.37 -9.09
CA GLY A 166 6.61 18.68 -7.88
C GLY A 166 7.74 18.55 -6.87
N SER A 167 7.42 18.27 -5.61
CA SER A 167 8.43 17.94 -4.60
C SER A 167 9.13 16.62 -4.92
N PRO A 168 10.32 16.34 -4.36
CA PRO A 168 10.95 15.03 -4.52
C PRO A 168 10.04 13.85 -4.15
N LEU A 169 9.23 14.01 -3.10
CA LEU A 169 8.26 12.99 -2.69
C LEU A 169 7.17 12.76 -3.76
N GLN A 170 6.65 13.83 -4.36
CA GLN A 170 5.67 13.72 -5.44
C GLN A 170 6.27 13.06 -6.68
N ARG A 171 7.53 13.38 -7.01
CA ARG A 171 8.24 12.76 -8.13
C ARG A 171 8.61 11.30 -7.84
N TRP A 172 8.92 10.96 -6.60
CA TRP A 172 9.11 9.58 -6.15
C TRP A 172 7.83 8.77 -6.31
N TYR A 173 6.67 9.27 -5.88
CA TYR A 173 5.40 8.60 -6.15
C TYR A 173 5.06 8.52 -7.64
N LEU A 174 5.37 9.56 -8.43
CA LEU A 174 5.19 9.53 -9.87
C LEU A 174 6.02 8.41 -10.52
N ALA A 175 7.21 8.10 -10.00
CA ALA A 175 8.04 7.01 -10.50
C ALA A 175 7.39 5.61 -10.34
N ALA A 176 6.41 5.44 -9.44
CA ALA A 176 5.63 4.20 -9.27
C ALA A 176 4.58 3.98 -10.38
N GLU A 177 4.17 5.05 -11.09
CA GLU A 177 3.07 4.97 -12.05
C GLU A 177 3.40 4.08 -13.24
N ARG A 178 2.61 3.05 -13.52
CA ARG A 178 2.93 2.04 -14.54
C ARG A 178 3.06 2.64 -15.95
N GLU A 179 2.19 3.59 -16.28
CA GLU A 179 2.11 4.23 -17.59
C GLU A 179 2.47 5.70 -17.50
N LEU A 180 3.67 6.05 -17.96
CA LEU A 180 4.15 7.42 -18.02
C LEU A 180 4.49 7.83 -19.45
N PRO A 181 4.24 9.10 -19.83
CA PRO A 181 4.78 9.65 -21.06
C PRO A 181 6.31 9.54 -21.11
N SER A 182 6.87 9.28 -22.30
CA SER A 182 8.32 9.10 -22.47
C SER A 182 9.14 10.33 -22.06
N ASP A 183 8.58 11.53 -22.22
CA ASP A 183 9.20 12.77 -21.76
C ASP A 183 9.26 12.86 -20.23
N VAL A 184 8.23 12.35 -19.53
CA VAL A 184 8.21 12.26 -18.06
C VAL A 184 9.23 11.22 -17.58
N VAL A 185 9.27 10.05 -18.19
CA VAL A 185 10.28 9.01 -17.87
C VAL A 185 11.70 9.56 -18.04
N SER A 186 11.94 10.31 -19.11
CA SER A 186 13.26 10.94 -19.35
C SER A 186 13.62 11.94 -18.26
N LEU A 187 12.67 12.76 -17.80
CA LEU A 187 12.88 13.71 -16.71
C LEU A 187 13.20 13.01 -15.38
N LEU A 188 12.45 11.97 -15.02
CA LEU A 188 12.66 11.24 -13.75
C LEU A 188 13.97 10.43 -13.74
N ASN A 189 14.39 9.88 -14.89
CA ASN A 189 15.68 9.19 -14.99
C ASN A 189 16.88 10.12 -14.77
N SER A 190 16.69 11.42 -15.05
CA SER A 190 17.71 12.46 -14.86
C SER A 190 17.41 13.35 -13.65
N ASP A 191 16.57 12.89 -12.71
CA ASP A 191 16.21 13.70 -11.53
C ASP A 191 17.45 13.97 -10.68
N GLU A 192 17.51 15.14 -10.06
CA GLU A 192 18.62 15.51 -9.17
C GLU A 192 18.50 14.87 -7.80
N ASP A 193 17.28 14.44 -7.43
CA ASP A 193 17.03 13.77 -6.16
C ASP A 193 17.37 12.27 -6.25
N PRO A 194 18.29 11.76 -5.40
CA PRO A 194 18.77 10.39 -5.50
C PRO A 194 17.70 9.34 -5.19
N ASP A 195 16.68 9.66 -4.37
CA ASP A 195 15.59 8.71 -4.09
C ASP A 195 14.74 8.51 -5.35
N VAL A 196 14.52 9.57 -6.13
CA VAL A 196 13.75 9.51 -7.37
C VAL A 196 14.51 8.74 -8.44
N SER A 197 15.80 9.02 -8.64
CA SER A 197 16.63 8.30 -9.62
C SER A 197 16.72 6.81 -9.27
N ALA A 198 16.94 6.47 -7.99
CA ALA A 198 17.03 5.08 -7.55
C ALA A 198 15.71 4.33 -7.73
N ALA A 199 14.56 4.99 -7.51
CA ALA A 199 13.26 4.39 -7.81
C ALA A 199 13.08 4.08 -9.30
N MET A 200 13.58 4.95 -10.18
CA MET A 200 13.55 4.71 -11.63
C MET A 200 14.46 3.55 -12.05
N GLU A 201 15.62 3.38 -11.42
CA GLU A 201 16.49 2.23 -11.65
C GLU A 201 15.79 0.91 -11.29
N VAL A 202 15.11 0.87 -10.13
CA VAL A 202 14.32 -0.30 -9.71
C VAL A 202 13.18 -0.58 -10.71
N ARG A 203 12.47 0.45 -11.15
CA ARG A 203 11.42 0.34 -12.16
C ARG A 203 11.90 -0.32 -13.46
N VAL A 204 13.10 0.00 -13.91
CA VAL A 204 13.70 -0.58 -15.13
C VAL A 204 14.17 -2.01 -14.88
N ALA A 205 14.64 -2.32 -13.66
CA ALA A 205 15.10 -3.65 -13.27
C ALA A 205 13.97 -4.65 -13.03
N ALA A 206 12.75 -4.18 -12.72
CA ALA A 206 11.57 -5.03 -12.65
C ALA A 206 11.30 -5.65 -14.03
N PRO A 207 11.38 -6.99 -14.19
CA PRO A 207 11.02 -7.60 -15.45
C PRO A 207 9.58 -7.21 -15.79
N ALA A 208 9.33 -6.90 -17.06
CA ALA A 208 7.99 -6.79 -17.61
C ALA A 208 7.28 -8.15 -17.51
N GLU A 209 6.90 -8.58 -16.30
CA GLU A 209 6.04 -9.72 -16.10
C GLU A 209 4.64 -9.32 -16.54
N ARG A 210 4.37 -9.70 -17.80
CA ARG A 210 3.08 -9.81 -18.42
C ARG A 210 2.16 -10.59 -17.47
N LEU A 211 1.27 -9.87 -16.80
CA LEU A 211 -0.01 -10.43 -16.41
C LEU A 211 -0.91 -10.29 -17.64
N GLU A 212 -0.79 -11.26 -18.55
CA GLU A 212 -1.90 -11.73 -19.38
C GLU A 212 -2.69 -12.79 -18.60
#